data_AF-A0A7Y6N561-F1
#
_entry.id   AF-A0A7Y6N561-F1
#
_cell.length_a   1.000
_cell.length_b   1.000
_cell.length_c   1.000
_cell.angle_alpha   90.00
_cell.angle_beta   90.00
_cell.angle_gamma   90.00
#
_symmetry.space_group_name_H-M   'P 1'
#
loop_
_entity.id
_entity.type
_entity.pdbx_description
1 polymer ?
#
loop_
_entity_poly.entity_id
_entity_poly.type
_entity_poly.pdbx_seq_one_letter_code
_entity_poly.pdbx_strand_id
1 'polypeptide(L)'
;MNTSVALSYEEQRLVNVLPGNTTPFAEQILAASGFDHFGPDFSGRLCEDGAIRSFDDAVRIVKIAGEGLWNAAVDRVQGRSVSGTLPRSDDRMLYWARLKMTRVLRQWAPQVTLTTFERAQLQWVLERASRGQYAIQFAPGKGVKRIIISGFDPFTLGTPGATHSSTNIRTGNPSGAIALALANRSIKLVDGSTALIQTYLLPVDYDPFRKGMQEHTLAPFFIGDARVDASITMSQGDYGAFWIENWHGRYHAAAFADNLGTTIGNPFGAPLLPGMQDADIYPPDDVLSYDPQPWQLDQPEQYTTTTLPVATIIGANSGAAITEPGSSQPGGYKVAWHTNHDDFKDCGNSIETSFNSDTESLPYPPPTNPVPPAATSCAYRGGGGNYLSNESGYRNTQLRDTLNPQRTIFAGHLHVPVMTNFSDGDDGKLSDSLFESYRDTIVQQATNIVTAIAGAIQ
;
A
#
# COMPACT_ATOMS: atom_id res chain seq x y z
N MET A 1 -8.06 1.95 -31.31
CA MET A 1 -8.68 2.20 -29.98
C MET A 1 -10.18 2.34 -30.14
N ASN A 2 -10.97 1.76 -29.24
CA ASN A 2 -12.42 1.99 -29.15
C ASN A 2 -12.73 2.87 -27.92
N THR A 3 -12.87 4.17 -28.15
CA THR A 3 -13.15 5.17 -27.10
C THR A 3 -14.58 5.14 -26.57
N SER A 4 -15.48 4.34 -27.19
CA SER A 4 -16.84 4.15 -26.69
C SER A 4 -16.92 3.18 -25.52
N VAL A 5 -15.85 2.43 -25.24
CA VAL A 5 -15.79 1.54 -24.08
C VAL A 5 -15.80 2.40 -22.81
N ALA A 6 -16.79 2.14 -21.95
CA ALA A 6 -16.97 2.85 -20.70
C ALA A 6 -15.73 2.72 -19.81
N LEU A 7 -15.37 3.84 -19.17
CA LEU A 7 -14.28 3.90 -18.21
C LEU A 7 -14.69 3.26 -16.89
N SER A 8 -13.75 2.58 -16.23
CA SER A 8 -13.93 2.17 -14.83
C SER A 8 -14.14 3.39 -13.92
N TYR A 9 -14.67 3.16 -12.72
CA TYR A 9 -14.90 4.21 -11.73
C TYR A 9 -13.62 5.02 -11.45
N GLU A 10 -12.48 4.36 -11.31
CA GLU A 10 -11.20 5.03 -11.05
C GLU A 10 -10.71 5.83 -12.27
N GLU A 11 -10.78 5.27 -13.48
CA GLU A 11 -10.36 5.93 -14.73
C GLU A 11 -11.16 7.20 -15.04
N GLN A 12 -12.40 7.32 -14.54
CA GLN A 12 -13.19 8.55 -14.67
C GLN A 12 -12.55 9.75 -13.98
N ARG A 13 -11.58 9.56 -13.07
CA ARG A 13 -10.81 10.66 -12.47
C ARG A 13 -9.82 11.32 -13.43
N LEU A 14 -9.51 10.72 -14.57
CA LEU A 14 -8.53 11.25 -15.53
C LEU A 14 -8.91 12.61 -16.12
N VAL A 15 -10.18 13.02 -16.02
CA VAL A 15 -10.69 14.32 -16.48
C VAL A 15 -10.86 15.35 -15.36
N ASN A 16 -10.61 14.97 -14.10
CA ASN A 16 -10.79 15.87 -12.96
C ASN A 16 -9.79 17.04 -13.03
N VAL A 17 -10.25 18.23 -12.62
CA VAL A 17 -9.47 19.47 -12.70
C VAL A 17 -9.28 20.12 -11.33
N LEU A 18 -8.17 20.84 -11.17
CA LEU A 18 -7.93 21.72 -10.03
C LEU A 18 -8.74 23.02 -10.16
N PRO A 19 -9.03 23.74 -9.06
CA PRO A 19 -9.67 25.04 -9.13
C PRO A 19 -8.90 26.00 -10.04
N GLY A 20 -9.62 26.77 -10.86
CA GLY A 20 -9.02 27.72 -11.81
C GLY A 20 -8.30 27.09 -13.02
N ASN A 21 -8.32 25.77 -13.17
CA ASN A 21 -7.64 25.07 -14.26
C ASN A 21 -8.63 24.43 -15.24
N THR A 22 -8.28 24.43 -16.53
CA THR A 22 -9.02 23.71 -17.59
C THR A 22 -8.34 22.42 -18.01
N THR A 23 -7.02 22.32 -17.83
CA THR A 23 -6.25 21.09 -18.08
C THR A 23 -6.49 20.07 -16.96
N PRO A 24 -6.81 18.80 -17.26
CA PRO A 24 -6.96 17.76 -16.25
C PRO A 24 -5.72 17.61 -15.36
N PHE A 25 -5.94 17.38 -14.05
CA PHE A 25 -4.86 17.20 -13.09
C PHE A 25 -3.89 16.08 -13.51
N ALA A 26 -4.43 14.97 -14.00
CA ALA A 26 -3.64 13.84 -14.50
C ALA A 26 -2.70 14.24 -15.64
N GLU A 27 -3.08 15.20 -16.49
CA GLU A 27 -2.21 15.70 -17.56
C GLU A 27 -1.12 16.63 -17.00
N GLN A 28 -1.50 17.53 -16.09
CA GLN A 28 -0.57 18.44 -15.44
C GLN A 28 0.53 17.69 -14.68
N ILE A 29 0.16 16.71 -13.83
CA ILE A 29 1.12 15.98 -13.00
C ILE A 29 2.05 15.08 -13.82
N LEU A 30 1.54 14.46 -14.89
CA LEU A 30 2.35 13.62 -15.76
C LEU A 30 3.33 14.45 -16.59
N ALA A 31 2.91 15.60 -17.12
CA ALA A 31 3.83 16.51 -17.80
C ALA A 31 4.90 17.04 -16.83
N ALA A 32 4.49 17.44 -15.62
CA ALA A 32 5.41 17.99 -14.61
C ALA A 32 6.37 16.94 -14.03
N SER A 33 6.07 15.65 -14.15
CA SER A 33 6.96 14.54 -13.75
C SER A 33 7.72 13.90 -14.94
N GLY A 34 7.34 14.22 -16.18
CA GLY A 34 7.85 13.61 -17.41
C GLY A 34 7.33 12.19 -17.68
N PHE A 35 6.18 11.82 -17.10
CA PHE A 35 5.53 10.51 -17.24
C PHE A 35 4.35 10.52 -18.23
N ASP A 36 4.14 11.62 -18.94
CA ASP A 36 3.06 11.81 -19.91
C ASP A 36 3.18 10.92 -21.16
N HIS A 37 4.39 10.43 -21.46
CA HIS A 37 4.67 9.53 -22.58
C HIS A 37 4.16 8.08 -22.38
N PHE A 38 4.03 7.59 -21.14
CA PHE A 38 3.69 6.18 -20.88
C PHE A 38 2.35 5.74 -21.51
N GLY A 39 1.32 6.59 -21.46
CA GLY A 39 0.02 6.30 -22.08
C GLY A 39 0.12 6.20 -23.61
N PRO A 40 0.59 7.25 -24.31
CA PRO A 40 0.82 7.21 -25.75
C PRO A 40 1.73 6.08 -26.23
N ASP A 41 2.87 5.85 -25.58
CA ASP A 41 3.82 4.80 -25.97
C ASP A 41 3.22 3.41 -25.83
N PHE A 42 2.49 3.18 -24.74
CA PHE A 42 1.79 1.91 -24.53
C PHE A 42 0.68 1.69 -25.56
N SER A 43 -0.09 2.73 -25.90
CA SER A 43 -1.08 2.67 -26.98
C SER A 43 -0.42 2.36 -28.32
N GLY A 44 0.74 2.96 -28.62
CA GLY A 44 1.51 2.68 -29.83
C GLY A 44 1.92 1.22 -29.92
N ARG A 45 2.52 0.67 -28.85
CA ARG A 45 2.93 -0.75 -28.79
C ARG A 45 1.77 -1.73 -28.93
N LEU A 46 0.61 -1.44 -28.34
CA LEU A 46 -0.57 -2.30 -28.45
C LEU A 46 -1.21 -2.24 -29.85
N CYS A 47 -1.06 -1.12 -30.56
CA CYS A 47 -1.68 -0.90 -31.88
C CYS A 47 -0.71 -1.12 -33.05
N GLU A 48 0.54 -1.48 -32.80
CA GLU A 48 1.53 -1.78 -33.82
C GLU A 48 1.14 -3.06 -34.60
N ASP A 49 1.07 -2.95 -35.92
CA ASP A 49 0.64 -4.04 -36.80
C ASP A 49 1.56 -5.26 -36.65
N GLY A 50 0.95 -6.41 -36.35
CA GLY A 50 1.68 -7.68 -36.19
C GLY A 50 2.46 -7.84 -34.87
N ALA A 51 2.48 -6.84 -33.99
CA ALA A 51 3.15 -6.92 -32.69
C ALA A 51 2.49 -7.94 -31.75
N ILE A 52 1.15 -8.06 -31.81
CA ILE A 52 0.36 -8.98 -30.98
C ILE A 52 -0.36 -9.97 -31.88
N ARG A 53 0.11 -11.23 -31.86
CA ARG A 53 -0.47 -12.33 -32.65
C ARG A 53 -1.18 -13.37 -31.80
N SER A 54 -1.05 -13.28 -30.48
CA SER A 54 -1.61 -14.22 -29.51
C SER A 54 -1.90 -13.53 -28.17
N PHE A 55 -2.64 -14.20 -27.30
CA PHE A 55 -2.83 -13.77 -25.92
C PHE A 55 -1.49 -13.69 -25.16
N ASP A 56 -0.58 -14.64 -25.36
CA ASP A 56 0.74 -14.66 -24.73
C ASP A 56 1.60 -13.45 -25.14
N ASP A 57 1.52 -13.01 -26.40
CA ASP A 57 2.19 -11.78 -26.85
C ASP A 57 1.61 -10.55 -26.14
N ALA A 58 0.29 -10.50 -25.98
CA ALA A 58 -0.36 -9.42 -25.24
C ALA A 58 0.07 -9.41 -23.78
N VAL A 59 0.09 -10.57 -23.10
CA VAL A 59 0.59 -10.70 -21.72
C VAL A 59 2.02 -10.20 -21.59
N ARG A 60 2.90 -10.62 -22.52
CA ARG A 60 4.31 -10.19 -22.52
C ARG A 60 4.45 -8.68 -22.67
N ILE A 61 3.76 -8.07 -23.65
CA ILE A 61 3.82 -6.63 -23.90
C ILE A 61 3.26 -5.83 -22.73
N VAL A 62 2.12 -6.25 -22.18
CA VAL A 62 1.49 -5.59 -21.02
C VAL A 62 2.39 -5.68 -19.79
N LYS A 63 2.98 -6.85 -19.53
CA LYS A 63 3.91 -7.03 -18.42
C LYS A 63 5.14 -6.13 -18.54
N ILE A 64 5.80 -6.13 -19.71
CA ILE A 64 6.99 -5.29 -19.97
C ILE A 64 6.65 -3.82 -19.81
N ALA A 65 5.48 -3.37 -20.29
CA ALA A 65 5.06 -1.99 -20.15
C ALA A 65 4.84 -1.60 -18.68
N GLY A 66 4.18 -2.46 -17.89
CA GLY A 66 3.99 -2.23 -16.47
C GLY A 66 5.29 -2.22 -15.67
N GLU A 67 6.19 -3.18 -15.91
CA GLU A 67 7.53 -3.22 -15.28
C GLU A 67 8.37 -1.99 -15.66
N GLY A 68 8.27 -1.55 -16.92
CA GLY A 68 8.91 -0.32 -17.39
C GLY A 68 8.43 0.92 -16.64
N LEU A 69 7.12 1.04 -16.39
CA LEU A 69 6.55 2.12 -15.60
C LEU A 69 7.04 2.08 -14.14
N TRP A 70 7.02 0.91 -13.49
CA TRP A 70 7.52 0.75 -12.13
C TRP A 70 8.99 1.16 -12.02
N ASN A 71 9.85 0.62 -12.90
CA ASN A 71 11.27 0.91 -12.89
C ASN A 71 11.56 2.39 -13.12
N ALA A 72 10.85 3.05 -14.04
CA ALA A 72 11.00 4.48 -14.26
C ALA A 72 10.59 5.30 -13.03
N ALA A 73 9.52 4.93 -12.34
CA ALA A 73 9.08 5.61 -11.11
C ALA A 73 10.15 5.51 -10.01
N VAL A 74 10.70 4.31 -9.82
CA VAL A 74 11.80 4.08 -8.87
C VAL A 74 13.06 4.85 -9.27
N ASP A 75 13.45 4.82 -10.56
CA ASP A 75 14.60 5.56 -11.09
C ASP A 75 14.46 7.07 -10.86
N ARG A 76 13.26 7.61 -11.06
CA ARG A 76 12.94 9.01 -10.80
C ARG A 76 13.08 9.35 -9.32
N VAL A 77 12.37 8.64 -8.44
CA VAL A 77 12.40 8.90 -6.99
C VAL A 77 13.81 8.81 -6.43
N GLN A 78 14.62 7.87 -6.93
CA GLN A 78 16.00 7.68 -6.49
C GLN A 78 17.02 8.56 -7.22
N GLY A 79 16.58 9.46 -8.11
CA GLY A 79 17.42 10.45 -8.77
C GLY A 79 18.31 9.91 -9.91
N ARG A 80 18.04 8.70 -10.40
CA ARG A 80 18.77 8.10 -11.54
C ARG A 80 18.33 8.67 -12.89
N SER A 81 17.05 9.03 -13.03
CA SER A 81 16.51 9.66 -14.23
C SER A 81 15.40 10.64 -13.85
N VAL A 82 15.69 11.95 -13.90
CA VAL A 82 14.76 13.01 -13.45
C VAL A 82 14.49 13.98 -14.58
N SER A 83 13.21 14.26 -14.83
CA SER A 83 12.70 15.16 -15.86
C SER A 83 11.53 16.00 -15.32
N GLY A 84 11.11 17.03 -16.05
CA GLY A 84 9.98 17.86 -15.63
C GLY A 84 10.33 18.79 -14.45
N THR A 85 9.29 19.35 -13.82
CA THR A 85 9.40 20.45 -12.85
C THR A 85 9.06 20.05 -11.42
N LEU A 86 8.38 18.92 -11.20
CA LEU A 86 8.11 18.41 -9.86
C LEU A 86 9.39 17.86 -9.21
N PRO A 87 9.49 17.90 -7.87
CA PRO A 87 10.56 17.24 -7.15
C PRO A 87 10.68 15.77 -7.53
N ARG A 88 11.89 15.24 -7.47
CA ARG A 88 12.15 13.85 -7.82
C ARG A 88 11.40 12.87 -6.92
N SER A 89 11.16 13.23 -5.65
CA SER A 89 10.55 12.36 -4.65
C SER A 89 9.02 12.24 -4.76
N ASP A 90 8.37 12.95 -5.69
CA ASP A 90 6.93 12.81 -5.94
C ASP A 90 6.55 11.35 -6.24
N ASP A 91 5.51 10.84 -5.58
CA ASP A 91 5.01 9.46 -5.68
C ASP A 91 3.80 9.32 -6.61
N ARG A 92 3.10 10.42 -6.87
CA ARG A 92 1.75 10.43 -7.45
C ARG A 92 1.78 10.08 -8.95
N MET A 93 2.88 10.38 -9.64
CA MET A 93 3.03 10.12 -11.07
C MET A 93 2.82 8.65 -11.46
N LEU A 94 3.23 7.71 -10.60
CA LEU A 94 3.09 6.28 -10.86
C LEU A 94 1.62 5.88 -10.99
N TYR A 95 0.80 6.32 -10.02
CA TYR A 95 -0.63 6.07 -10.02
C TYR A 95 -1.31 6.63 -11.27
N TRP A 96 -1.05 7.90 -11.61
CA TRP A 96 -1.70 8.55 -12.75
C TRP A 96 -1.26 7.98 -14.10
N ALA A 97 0.01 7.61 -14.24
CA ALA A 97 0.53 6.99 -15.46
C ALA A 97 -0.08 5.60 -15.64
N ARG A 98 -0.14 4.80 -14.56
CA ARG A 98 -0.80 3.49 -14.57
C ARG A 98 -2.26 3.63 -14.95
N LEU A 99 -3.00 4.58 -14.35
CA LEU A 99 -4.41 4.80 -14.67
C LEU A 99 -4.65 5.16 -16.15
N LYS A 100 -3.74 5.95 -16.76
CA LYS A 100 -3.77 6.19 -18.22
C LYS A 100 -3.52 4.90 -19.02
N MET A 101 -2.59 4.06 -18.58
CA MET A 101 -2.30 2.77 -19.22
C MET A 101 -3.46 1.77 -19.07
N THR A 102 -4.10 1.70 -17.90
CA THR A 102 -5.29 0.87 -17.63
C THR A 102 -6.45 1.26 -18.55
N ARG A 103 -6.69 2.58 -18.73
CA ARG A 103 -7.65 3.10 -19.73
C ARG A 103 -7.29 2.68 -21.15
N VAL A 104 -6.01 2.83 -21.54
CA VAL A 104 -5.53 2.42 -22.86
C VAL A 104 -5.81 0.93 -23.09
N LEU A 105 -5.45 0.07 -22.14
CA LEU A 105 -5.68 -1.37 -22.23
C LEU A 105 -7.18 -1.71 -22.30
N ARG A 106 -8.03 -0.99 -21.56
CA ARG A 106 -9.49 -1.16 -21.58
C ARG A 106 -10.09 -0.81 -22.94
N GLN A 107 -9.63 0.30 -23.54
CA GLN A 107 -10.11 0.80 -24.83
C GLN A 107 -9.38 0.18 -26.02
N TRP A 108 -8.41 -0.71 -25.78
CA TRP A 108 -7.69 -1.38 -26.85
C TRP A 108 -8.61 -2.35 -27.60
N ALA A 109 -8.63 -2.16 -28.92
CA ALA A 109 -9.33 -2.99 -29.88
C ALA A 109 -8.27 -3.86 -30.59
N PRO A 110 -7.99 -5.07 -30.07
CA PRO A 110 -6.96 -5.95 -30.59
C PRO A 110 -7.31 -6.48 -31.98
N GLN A 111 -6.27 -6.79 -32.77
CA GLN A 111 -6.41 -7.51 -34.05
C GLN A 111 -6.78 -8.98 -33.84
N VAL A 112 -6.41 -9.53 -32.67
CA VAL A 112 -6.80 -10.87 -32.21
C VAL A 112 -8.06 -10.79 -31.35
N THR A 113 -8.97 -11.74 -31.47
CA THR A 113 -10.13 -11.80 -30.58
C THR A 113 -9.67 -12.21 -29.18
N LEU A 114 -9.99 -11.40 -28.17
CA LEU A 114 -9.76 -11.71 -26.75
C LEU A 114 -11.09 -11.90 -26.05
N THR A 115 -11.18 -12.95 -25.24
CA THR A 115 -12.30 -13.20 -24.33
C THR A 115 -12.34 -12.17 -23.19
N THR A 116 -13.48 -12.09 -22.50
CA THR A 116 -13.61 -11.26 -21.30
C THR A 116 -12.61 -11.66 -20.21
N PHE A 117 -12.35 -12.96 -20.05
CA PHE A 117 -11.37 -13.47 -19.10
C PHE A 117 -9.96 -13.02 -19.46
N GLU A 118 -9.54 -13.19 -20.71
CA GLU A 118 -8.21 -12.74 -21.18
C GLU A 118 -8.03 -11.23 -21.00
N ARG A 119 -9.05 -10.43 -21.29
CA ARG A 119 -9.01 -8.97 -21.03
C ARG A 119 -8.83 -8.65 -19.54
N ALA A 120 -9.54 -9.35 -18.66
CA ALA A 120 -9.38 -9.20 -17.22
C ALA A 120 -7.97 -9.64 -16.75
N GLN A 121 -7.42 -10.71 -17.34
CA GLN A 121 -6.05 -11.15 -17.05
C GLN A 121 -5.00 -10.13 -17.52
N LEU A 122 -5.17 -9.49 -18.67
CA LEU A 122 -4.27 -8.42 -19.09
C LEU A 122 -4.32 -7.24 -18.11
N GLN A 123 -5.50 -6.85 -17.63
CA GLN A 123 -5.61 -5.82 -16.60
C GLN A 123 -4.89 -6.26 -15.31
N TRP A 124 -5.12 -7.49 -14.85
CA TRP A 124 -4.42 -8.04 -13.69
C TRP A 124 -2.89 -8.02 -13.85
N VAL A 125 -2.38 -8.40 -15.02
CA VAL A 125 -0.94 -8.38 -15.33
C VAL A 125 -0.39 -6.96 -15.28
N LEU A 126 -1.09 -5.98 -15.88
CA LEU A 126 -0.69 -4.58 -15.83
C LEU A 126 -0.63 -4.06 -14.39
N GLU A 127 -1.68 -4.32 -13.62
CA GLU A 127 -1.83 -3.88 -12.23
C GLU A 127 -0.71 -4.43 -11.32
N ARG A 128 -0.34 -5.70 -11.48
CA ARG A 128 0.77 -6.31 -10.72
C ARG A 128 2.14 -5.83 -11.18
N ALA A 129 2.35 -5.73 -12.49
CA ALA A 129 3.62 -5.30 -13.08
C ALA A 129 3.97 -3.86 -12.68
N SER A 130 3.01 -2.94 -12.82
CA SER A 130 3.18 -1.52 -12.52
C SER A 130 3.19 -1.19 -11.02
N ARG A 131 2.85 -2.13 -10.15
CA ARG A 131 3.02 -2.03 -8.69
C ARG A 131 4.28 -2.71 -8.16
N GLY A 132 5.18 -3.11 -9.05
CA GLY A 132 6.46 -3.70 -8.65
C GLY A 132 6.40 -5.15 -8.18
N GLN A 133 5.24 -5.81 -8.21
CA GLN A 133 5.10 -7.18 -7.69
C GLN A 133 5.90 -8.21 -8.50
N TYR A 134 6.10 -7.98 -9.80
CA TYR A 134 6.99 -8.81 -10.62
C TYR A 134 8.47 -8.37 -10.58
N ALA A 135 8.76 -7.20 -10.01
CA ALA A 135 10.12 -6.68 -9.91
C ALA A 135 10.87 -7.20 -8.66
N ILE A 136 10.16 -7.83 -7.72
CA ILE A 136 10.74 -8.34 -6.47
C ILE A 136 11.77 -9.42 -6.79
N GLN A 137 13.04 -9.15 -6.48
CA GLN A 137 14.14 -10.08 -6.65
C GLN A 137 15.12 -9.96 -5.48
N PHE A 138 15.35 -11.07 -4.77
CA PHE A 138 16.40 -11.14 -3.75
C PHE A 138 17.61 -11.89 -4.28
N ALA A 139 18.76 -11.20 -4.34
CA ALA A 139 20.01 -11.84 -4.70
C ALA A 139 20.37 -12.95 -3.68
N PRO A 140 20.94 -14.09 -4.15
CA PRO A 140 21.51 -15.07 -3.25
C PRO A 140 22.79 -14.51 -2.61
N GLY A 141 23.10 -14.94 -1.40
CA GLY A 141 24.32 -14.51 -0.71
C GLY A 141 24.29 -14.79 0.78
N LYS A 142 25.47 -15.01 1.36
CA LYS A 142 25.66 -15.08 2.82
C LYS A 142 25.72 -13.66 3.38
N GLY A 143 25.25 -13.46 4.62
CA GLY A 143 25.27 -12.15 5.28
C GLY A 143 24.30 -11.13 4.67
N VAL A 144 23.27 -11.61 3.98
CA VAL A 144 22.19 -10.81 3.40
C VAL A 144 20.94 -10.99 4.26
N LYS A 145 20.35 -9.87 4.68
CA LYS A 145 19.06 -9.82 5.37
C LYS A 145 18.00 -9.32 4.39
N ARG A 146 16.98 -10.12 4.11
CA ARG A 146 15.98 -9.87 3.07
C ARG A 146 14.73 -9.23 3.68
N ILE A 147 14.38 -8.05 3.22
CA ILE A 147 13.23 -7.30 3.72
C ILE A 147 12.31 -6.99 2.55
N ILE A 148 11.04 -7.35 2.69
CA ILE A 148 9.99 -6.95 1.75
C ILE A 148 9.05 -5.95 2.41
N ILE A 149 8.71 -4.88 1.68
CA ILE A 149 7.86 -3.80 2.20
C ILE A 149 6.74 -3.49 1.19
N SER A 150 5.49 -3.48 1.66
CA SER A 150 4.38 -2.93 0.88
C SER A 150 4.11 -1.46 1.22
N GLY A 151 3.72 -0.69 0.22
CA GLY A 151 3.00 0.58 0.39
C GLY A 151 1.65 0.54 -0.31
N PHE A 152 0.91 1.65 -0.29
CA PHE A 152 -0.37 1.77 -0.98
C PHE A 152 -0.36 2.86 -2.05
N ASP A 153 -1.25 2.70 -3.02
CA ASP A 153 -1.62 3.76 -3.95
C ASP A 153 -2.26 4.97 -3.23
N PRO A 154 -2.28 6.16 -3.86
CA PRO A 154 -3.08 7.29 -3.39
C PRO A 154 -4.59 6.98 -3.35
N PHE A 155 -5.27 7.58 -2.39
CA PHE A 155 -6.73 7.50 -2.21
C PHE A 155 -7.28 8.86 -1.80
N THR A 156 -8.61 9.00 -1.64
CA THR A 156 -9.31 10.29 -1.44
C THR A 156 -9.14 11.29 -2.59
N LEU A 157 -9.03 10.79 -3.82
CA LEU A 157 -8.73 11.54 -5.04
C LEU A 157 -9.95 12.26 -5.66
N GLY A 158 -10.83 12.81 -4.82
CA GLY A 158 -12.08 13.45 -5.25
C GLY A 158 -13.07 12.51 -5.97
N THR A 159 -14.18 13.10 -6.42
CA THR A 159 -15.27 12.39 -7.09
C THR A 159 -14.88 12.10 -8.55
N PRO A 160 -14.96 10.84 -9.03
CA PRO A 160 -14.66 10.54 -10.44
C PRO A 160 -15.60 11.22 -11.42
N GLY A 161 -15.06 11.68 -12.55
CA GLY A 161 -15.84 12.35 -13.61
C GLY A 161 -16.44 13.68 -13.18
N ALA A 162 -16.00 14.24 -12.04
CA ALA A 162 -16.55 15.46 -11.49
C ALA A 162 -16.41 16.63 -12.46
N THR A 163 -17.51 17.32 -12.72
CA THR A 163 -17.55 18.57 -13.50
C THR A 163 -17.23 19.82 -12.66
N HIS A 164 -16.89 19.62 -11.39
CA HIS A 164 -16.49 20.67 -10.46
C HIS A 164 -15.06 20.38 -10.00
N SER A 165 -14.32 21.45 -9.71
CA SER A 165 -12.92 21.34 -9.31
C SER A 165 -12.78 20.91 -7.85
N SER A 166 -11.67 20.23 -7.53
CA SER A 166 -11.34 19.81 -6.17
C SER A 166 -9.83 19.83 -5.96
N THR A 167 -9.39 20.27 -4.78
CA THR A 167 -7.99 20.22 -4.35
C THR A 167 -7.57 18.84 -3.85
N ASN A 168 -8.51 17.96 -3.48
CA ASN A 168 -8.27 16.61 -2.94
C ASN A 168 -7.62 15.67 -3.98
N ILE A 169 -7.72 15.99 -5.27
CA ILE A 169 -7.08 15.23 -6.35
C ILE A 169 -5.54 15.22 -6.24
N ARG A 170 -4.96 16.14 -5.44
CA ARG A 170 -3.51 16.29 -5.23
C ARG A 170 -2.92 15.34 -4.21
N THR A 171 -3.74 14.59 -3.48
CA THR A 171 -3.28 13.66 -2.44
C THR A 171 -2.28 12.64 -3.01
N GLY A 172 -1.17 12.44 -2.31
CA GLY A 172 -0.29 11.29 -2.52
C GLY A 172 -0.44 10.29 -1.36
N ASN A 173 0.40 9.25 -1.33
CA ASN A 173 0.43 8.30 -0.22
C ASN A 173 1.85 8.16 0.35
N PRO A 174 2.09 8.50 1.63
CA PRO A 174 3.42 8.40 2.22
C PRO A 174 3.99 6.98 2.21
N SER A 175 3.14 5.96 2.35
CA SER A 175 3.58 4.56 2.24
C SER A 175 4.06 4.22 0.82
N GLY A 176 3.42 4.78 -0.20
CA GLY A 176 3.85 4.66 -1.60
C GLY A 176 5.16 5.39 -1.87
N ALA A 177 5.33 6.59 -1.32
CA ALA A 177 6.59 7.35 -1.38
C ALA A 177 7.75 6.58 -0.72
N ILE A 178 7.52 5.97 0.46
CA ILE A 178 8.50 5.11 1.13
C ILE A 178 8.86 3.91 0.26
N ALA A 179 7.87 3.22 -0.30
CA ALA A 179 8.09 2.06 -1.15
C ALA A 179 8.98 2.38 -2.37
N LEU A 180 8.72 3.50 -3.05
CA LEU A 180 9.54 3.93 -4.19
C LEU A 180 10.97 4.34 -3.77
N ALA A 181 11.10 5.03 -2.64
CA ALA A 181 12.41 5.45 -2.12
C ALA A 181 13.29 4.26 -1.69
N LEU A 182 12.67 3.20 -1.17
CA LEU A 182 13.37 2.01 -0.65
C LEU A 182 13.48 0.86 -1.67
N ALA A 183 12.77 0.92 -2.79
CA ALA A 183 12.81 -0.12 -3.83
C ALA A 183 14.25 -0.45 -4.25
N ASN A 184 14.62 -1.73 -4.21
CA ASN A 184 15.95 -2.23 -4.61
C ASN A 184 17.13 -1.63 -3.83
N ARG A 185 16.89 -1.01 -2.67
CA ARG A 185 17.98 -0.44 -1.86
C ARG A 185 18.69 -1.53 -1.08
N SER A 186 20.01 -1.37 -0.98
CA SER A 186 20.85 -2.12 -0.06
C SER A 186 21.37 -1.20 1.04
N ILE A 187 21.23 -1.61 2.31
CA ILE A 187 21.75 -0.87 3.46
C ILE A 187 22.84 -1.71 4.12
N LYS A 188 24.04 -1.14 4.27
CA LYS A 188 25.10 -1.76 5.07
C LYS A 188 24.83 -1.53 6.54
N LEU A 189 24.84 -2.62 7.31
CA LEU A 189 24.57 -2.60 8.74
C LEU A 189 25.88 -2.57 9.54
N VAL A 190 25.78 -2.19 10.81
CA VAL A 190 26.92 -2.04 11.73
C VAL A 190 27.67 -3.35 11.95
N ASP A 191 26.96 -4.48 11.91
CA ASP A 191 27.52 -5.84 12.01
C ASP A 191 28.24 -6.31 10.73
N GLY A 192 28.30 -5.47 9.68
CA GLY A 192 28.91 -5.78 8.39
C GLY A 192 27.97 -6.52 7.41
N SER A 193 26.79 -6.96 7.86
CA SER A 193 25.77 -7.56 6.99
C SER A 193 25.10 -6.52 6.09
N THR A 194 24.32 -6.99 5.12
CA THR A 194 23.62 -6.12 4.16
C THR A 194 22.13 -6.41 4.18
N ALA A 195 21.32 -5.39 4.46
CA ALA A 195 19.88 -5.47 4.25
C ALA A 195 19.58 -5.24 2.76
N LEU A 196 18.92 -6.18 2.10
CA LEU A 196 18.35 -6.00 0.77
C LEU A 196 16.87 -5.74 0.91
N ILE A 197 16.42 -4.60 0.40
CA ILE A 197 15.03 -4.17 0.50
C ILE A 197 14.38 -4.29 -0.87
N GLN A 198 13.27 -5.01 -0.91
CA GLN A 198 12.37 -5.08 -2.05
C GLN A 198 11.04 -4.47 -1.65
N THR A 199 10.40 -3.77 -2.58
CA THR A 199 9.13 -3.10 -2.31
C THR A 199 8.13 -3.34 -3.40
N TYR A 200 6.86 -3.20 -3.05
CA TYR A 200 5.73 -3.25 -3.97
C TYR A 200 4.59 -2.38 -3.46
N LEU A 201 3.62 -2.09 -4.32
CA LEU A 201 2.41 -1.38 -3.92
C LEU A 201 1.19 -2.32 -3.91
N LEU A 202 0.24 -1.97 -3.05
CA LEU A 202 -1.11 -2.51 -3.00
C LEU A 202 -2.12 -1.44 -3.46
N PRO A 203 -3.19 -1.84 -4.18
CA PRO A 203 -4.30 -0.95 -4.47
C PRO A 203 -5.09 -0.61 -3.21
N VAL A 204 -5.78 0.52 -3.21
CA VAL A 204 -6.76 0.86 -2.17
C VAL A 204 -8.13 0.37 -2.65
N ASP A 205 -8.27 -0.94 -2.89
CA ASP A 205 -9.46 -1.62 -3.43
C ASP A 205 -9.66 -2.99 -2.81
N TYR A 206 -10.89 -3.39 -2.46
CA TYR A 206 -11.15 -4.70 -1.85
C TYR A 206 -11.00 -5.89 -2.82
N ASP A 207 -11.40 -5.74 -4.08
CA ASP A 207 -11.45 -6.85 -5.05
C ASP A 207 -10.07 -7.50 -5.32
N PRO A 208 -8.97 -6.75 -5.49
CA PRO A 208 -7.63 -7.33 -5.58
C PRO A 208 -7.20 -8.14 -4.34
N PHE A 209 -7.58 -7.72 -3.14
CA PHE A 209 -7.30 -8.47 -1.91
C PHE A 209 -8.10 -9.77 -1.84
N ARG A 210 -9.40 -9.74 -2.20
CA ARG A 210 -10.23 -10.96 -2.32
C ARG A 210 -9.64 -11.98 -3.29
N LYS A 211 -9.00 -11.51 -4.36
CA LYS A 211 -8.34 -12.34 -5.38
C LYS A 211 -6.94 -12.82 -4.97
N GLY A 212 -6.48 -12.49 -3.76
CA GLY A 212 -5.18 -12.95 -3.24
C GLY A 212 -3.97 -12.17 -3.73
N MET A 213 -4.13 -10.92 -4.21
CA MET A 213 -3.01 -10.15 -4.76
C MET A 213 -1.80 -10.08 -3.82
N GLN A 214 -2.05 -9.86 -2.52
CA GLN A 214 -1.00 -9.75 -1.53
C GLN A 214 -0.36 -11.12 -1.25
N GLU A 215 -1.17 -12.14 -0.98
CA GLU A 215 -0.70 -13.48 -0.63
C GLU A 215 0.08 -14.11 -1.79
N HIS A 216 -0.43 -14.03 -3.02
CA HIS A 216 0.27 -14.55 -4.21
C HIS A 216 1.53 -13.79 -4.55
N THR A 217 1.70 -12.57 -4.03
CA THR A 217 2.95 -11.81 -4.14
C THR A 217 3.95 -12.23 -3.07
N LEU A 218 3.49 -12.48 -1.84
CA LEU A 218 4.35 -12.76 -0.69
C LEU A 218 4.70 -14.23 -0.50
N ALA A 219 3.79 -15.16 -0.79
CA ALA A 219 3.94 -16.58 -0.49
C ALA A 219 5.26 -17.20 -1.00
N PRO A 220 5.76 -16.90 -2.22
CA PRO A 220 7.06 -17.40 -2.69
C PRO A 220 8.23 -17.02 -1.77
N PHE A 221 8.13 -15.91 -1.06
CA PHE A 221 9.17 -15.36 -0.18
C PHE A 221 9.01 -15.79 1.29
N PHE A 222 8.02 -16.62 1.63
CA PHE A 222 7.83 -17.11 2.99
C PHE A 222 8.35 -18.55 3.18
N ILE A 223 8.42 -19.33 2.09
CA ILE A 223 8.80 -20.75 2.11
C ILE A 223 9.97 -21.12 1.17
N GLY A 224 10.34 -20.27 0.22
CA GLY A 224 11.37 -20.57 -0.81
C GLY A 224 12.81 -20.16 -0.44
N ASP A 225 13.77 -20.44 -1.34
CA ASP A 225 15.20 -20.09 -1.13
C ASP A 225 15.46 -18.59 -1.00
N ALA A 226 14.56 -17.78 -1.55
CA ALA A 226 14.56 -16.33 -1.44
C ALA A 226 13.79 -15.84 -0.20
N ARG A 227 13.60 -16.70 0.82
CA ARG A 227 12.82 -16.39 2.03
C ARG A 227 13.25 -15.06 2.64
N VAL A 228 12.28 -14.20 2.93
CA VAL A 228 12.52 -12.94 3.64
C VAL A 228 12.76 -13.19 5.12
N ASP A 229 13.48 -12.26 5.73
CA ASP A 229 13.69 -12.19 7.18
C ASP A 229 12.71 -11.19 7.82
N ALA A 230 12.20 -10.23 7.03
CA ALA A 230 11.10 -9.37 7.43
C ALA A 230 10.12 -9.08 6.28
N SER A 231 8.82 -9.06 6.60
CA SER A 231 7.73 -8.65 5.72
C SER A 231 6.88 -7.58 6.39
N ILE A 232 6.97 -6.34 5.91
CA ILE A 232 6.40 -5.16 6.56
C ILE A 232 5.33 -4.57 5.63
N THR A 233 4.11 -4.40 6.10
CA THR A 233 3.13 -3.58 5.38
C THR A 233 3.14 -2.16 5.96
N MET A 234 3.08 -1.15 5.11
CA MET A 234 2.98 0.24 5.54
C MET A 234 1.76 0.91 4.93
N SER A 235 1.05 1.70 5.75
CA SER A 235 -0.10 2.51 5.32
C SER A 235 -0.02 3.91 5.90
N GLN A 236 -0.71 4.86 5.28
CA GLN A 236 -0.96 6.15 5.88
C GLN A 236 -1.89 5.99 7.10
N GLY A 237 -1.47 6.48 8.27
CA GLY A 237 -2.29 6.65 9.46
C GLY A 237 -2.81 8.09 9.60
N ASP A 238 -2.89 8.62 10.82
CA ASP A 238 -3.25 10.03 11.06
C ASP A 238 -2.01 10.93 11.17
N TYR A 239 -2.20 12.13 11.71
CA TYR A 239 -1.16 13.11 11.89
C TYR A 239 -0.24 12.76 13.07
N GLY A 240 1.07 12.92 12.90
CA GLY A 240 2.01 13.15 14.01
C GLY A 240 2.80 11.97 14.55
N ALA A 241 2.56 10.72 14.14
CA ALA A 241 3.33 9.58 14.62
C ALA A 241 3.47 8.43 13.61
N PHE A 242 4.54 7.65 13.79
CA PHE A 242 4.63 6.29 13.28
C PHE A 242 4.09 5.33 14.35
N TRP A 243 3.19 4.45 13.97
CA TRP A 243 2.65 3.43 14.87
C TRP A 243 3.11 2.04 14.44
N ILE A 244 3.64 1.30 15.42
CA ILE A 244 3.93 -0.12 15.28
C ILE A 244 2.69 -0.88 15.74
N GLU A 245 1.92 -1.39 14.79
CA GLU A 245 0.63 -2.01 15.08
C GLU A 245 0.80 -3.37 15.72
N ASN A 246 0.23 -3.54 16.91
CA ASN A 246 0.36 -4.78 17.64
C ASN A 246 -0.64 -5.85 17.20
N TRP A 247 -1.92 -5.48 17.10
CA TRP A 247 -3.04 -6.38 16.79
C TRP A 247 -3.61 -6.08 15.42
N HIS A 248 -3.84 -7.11 14.61
CA HIS A 248 -4.53 -7.01 13.34
C HIS A 248 -5.79 -7.85 13.42
N GLY A 249 -6.95 -7.26 13.19
CA GLY A 249 -8.24 -7.94 13.34
C GLY A 249 -8.73 -8.56 12.03
N ARG A 250 -9.46 -9.67 12.09
CA ARG A 250 -10.07 -10.35 10.94
C ARG A 250 -11.37 -9.67 10.48
N TYR A 251 -11.36 -8.35 10.35
CA TYR A 251 -12.53 -7.56 9.95
C TYR A 251 -12.12 -6.33 9.12
N HIS A 252 -12.89 -6.03 8.07
CA HIS A 252 -12.57 -4.92 7.16
C HIS A 252 -13.77 -4.15 6.60
N ALA A 253 -14.97 -4.29 7.18
CA ALA A 253 -16.13 -3.51 6.76
C ALA A 253 -16.14 -2.11 7.38
N ALA A 254 -15.25 -1.25 6.89
CA ALA A 254 -15.24 0.18 7.22
C ALA A 254 -16.40 0.92 6.53
N ALA A 255 -16.90 1.96 7.20
CA ALA A 255 -17.83 2.94 6.62
C ALA A 255 -17.13 3.94 5.69
N PHE A 256 -16.21 3.44 4.86
CA PHE A 256 -15.36 4.24 3.98
C PHE A 256 -15.17 3.52 2.64
N ALA A 257 -15.31 4.28 1.55
CA ALA A 257 -15.27 3.72 0.20
C ALA A 257 -13.83 3.55 -0.31
N ASP A 258 -13.61 2.48 -1.06
CA ASP A 258 -12.36 2.22 -1.76
C ASP A 258 -12.21 3.07 -3.05
N ASN A 259 -11.09 2.92 -3.77
CA ASN A 259 -10.84 3.72 -4.97
C ASN A 259 -11.84 3.42 -6.10
N LEU A 260 -12.51 2.25 -6.08
CA LEU A 260 -13.63 1.88 -6.93
C LEU A 260 -14.99 2.41 -6.44
N GLY A 261 -15.04 3.12 -5.30
CA GLY A 261 -16.27 3.64 -4.72
C GLY A 261 -17.10 2.58 -3.99
N THR A 262 -16.49 1.45 -3.64
CA THR A 262 -17.14 0.33 -2.99
C THR A 262 -17.03 0.45 -1.47
N THR A 263 -18.15 0.27 -0.77
CA THR A 263 -18.20 0.02 0.68
C THR A 263 -18.68 -1.39 0.93
N ILE A 264 -18.23 -2.02 2.02
CA ILE A 264 -18.81 -3.27 2.50
C ILE A 264 -19.95 -2.92 3.46
N GLY A 265 -21.18 -3.32 3.12
CA GLY A 265 -22.37 -2.92 3.85
C GLY A 265 -22.79 -1.46 3.61
N ASN A 266 -23.79 -1.02 4.40
CA ASN A 266 -24.27 0.36 4.37
C ASN A 266 -23.40 1.23 5.29
N PRO A 267 -22.65 2.22 4.77
CA PRO A 267 -21.79 3.08 5.59
C PRO A 267 -22.56 3.97 6.59
N PHE A 268 -23.87 4.12 6.41
CA PHE A 268 -24.77 4.83 7.34
C PHE A 268 -25.62 3.89 8.20
N GLY A 269 -25.38 2.57 8.11
CA GLY A 269 -26.09 1.55 8.87
C GLY A 269 -25.36 1.14 10.15
N ALA A 270 -25.93 0.16 10.87
CA ALA A 270 -25.21 -0.54 11.92
C ALA A 270 -24.05 -1.36 11.32
N PRO A 271 -22.93 -1.56 12.05
CA PRO A 271 -21.86 -2.44 11.62
C PRO A 271 -22.36 -3.83 11.22
N LEU A 272 -21.75 -4.40 10.19
CA LEU A 272 -21.99 -5.79 9.85
C LEU A 272 -21.37 -6.69 10.93
N LEU A 273 -22.14 -7.67 11.40
CA LEU A 273 -21.61 -8.74 12.23
C LEU A 273 -20.62 -9.61 11.44
N PRO A 274 -19.71 -10.30 12.16
CA PRO A 274 -18.82 -11.28 11.56
C PRO A 274 -19.55 -12.33 10.71
N GLY A 275 -18.94 -12.73 9.60
CA GLY A 275 -19.47 -13.70 8.65
C GLY A 275 -20.57 -13.17 7.72
N MET A 276 -21.03 -11.93 7.90
CA MET A 276 -21.99 -11.33 6.98
C MET A 276 -21.30 -10.69 5.78
N GLN A 277 -21.82 -10.97 4.58
CA GLN A 277 -21.29 -10.45 3.32
C GLN A 277 -19.78 -10.72 3.23
N ASP A 278 -18.99 -9.66 3.11
CA ASP A 278 -17.53 -9.67 3.09
C ASP A 278 -17.01 -8.85 4.27
N ALA A 279 -17.62 -8.93 5.46
CA ALA A 279 -17.18 -8.13 6.60
C ALA A 279 -15.93 -8.67 7.30
N ASP A 280 -15.73 -10.00 7.26
CA ASP A 280 -14.50 -10.66 7.69
C ASP A 280 -13.50 -10.72 6.55
N ILE A 281 -12.21 -10.66 6.91
CA ILE A 281 -11.12 -10.87 5.97
C ILE A 281 -10.94 -12.37 5.72
N TYR A 282 -11.06 -12.79 4.47
CA TYR A 282 -10.80 -14.16 4.03
C TYR A 282 -9.52 -14.22 3.17
N PRO A 283 -8.38 -14.68 3.74
CA PRO A 283 -7.23 -15.07 2.94
C PRO A 283 -7.59 -16.23 1.99
N PRO A 284 -6.99 -16.31 0.79
CA PRO A 284 -7.27 -17.37 -0.17
C PRO A 284 -7.05 -18.79 0.39
N ASP A 285 -7.88 -19.74 -0.04
CA ASP A 285 -7.84 -21.15 0.39
C ASP A 285 -6.57 -21.87 -0.07
N ASP A 286 -6.07 -21.54 -1.27
CA ASP A 286 -4.81 -22.04 -1.82
C ASP A 286 -3.58 -21.67 -0.96
N VAL A 287 -3.71 -20.62 -0.15
CA VAL A 287 -2.70 -20.16 0.80
C VAL A 287 -2.93 -20.77 2.18
N LEU A 288 -4.18 -20.79 2.66
CA LEU A 288 -4.53 -21.32 3.98
C LEU A 288 -4.49 -22.86 4.05
N SER A 289 -4.55 -23.55 2.92
CA SER A 289 -4.72 -25.00 2.80
C SER A 289 -6.09 -25.52 3.31
N TYR A 290 -7.05 -24.62 3.52
CA TYR A 290 -8.46 -24.93 3.84
C TYR A 290 -9.36 -23.78 3.37
N ASP A 291 -10.64 -24.07 3.16
CA ASP A 291 -11.65 -23.05 2.85
C ASP A 291 -12.03 -22.30 4.13
N PRO A 292 -11.75 -20.99 4.26
CA PRO A 292 -12.12 -20.21 5.43
C PRO A 292 -13.63 -19.86 5.44
N GLN A 293 -14.40 -20.34 4.45
CA GLN A 293 -15.85 -20.24 4.39
C GLN A 293 -16.49 -21.64 4.48
N PRO A 294 -17.63 -21.80 5.19
CA PRO A 294 -18.38 -20.79 5.93
C PRO A 294 -17.64 -20.26 7.16
N TRP A 295 -18.04 -19.07 7.61
CA TRP A 295 -17.43 -18.38 8.74
C TRP A 295 -17.39 -19.27 10.00
N GLN A 296 -16.21 -19.33 10.61
CA GLN A 296 -15.98 -19.93 11.92
C GLN A 296 -15.18 -18.95 12.78
N LEU A 297 -15.43 -18.96 14.09
CA LEU A 297 -14.83 -18.00 15.02
C LEU A 297 -13.30 -18.02 14.97
N ASP A 298 -12.70 -19.21 14.90
CA ASP A 298 -11.26 -19.44 15.09
C ASP A 298 -10.55 -19.96 13.83
N GLN A 299 -11.20 -19.96 12.67
CA GLN A 299 -10.61 -20.40 11.40
C GLN A 299 -10.76 -19.34 10.29
N PRO A 300 -9.77 -18.46 10.07
CA PRO A 300 -8.53 -18.24 10.85
C PRO A 300 -8.73 -17.49 12.18
N GLU A 301 -7.69 -17.25 12.98
CA GLU A 301 -7.85 -16.53 14.26
C GLU A 301 -8.44 -15.11 14.08
N GLN A 302 -9.24 -14.63 15.03
CA GLN A 302 -9.83 -13.29 14.98
C GLN A 302 -8.78 -12.18 15.00
N TYR A 303 -7.65 -12.40 15.66
CA TYR A 303 -6.55 -11.47 15.71
C TYR A 303 -5.23 -12.17 15.46
N THR A 304 -4.35 -11.51 14.72
CA THR A 304 -2.94 -11.89 14.61
C THR A 304 -2.05 -10.78 15.17
N THR A 305 -0.86 -11.14 15.65
CA THR A 305 0.05 -10.20 16.33
C THR A 305 1.29 -9.89 15.49
N THR A 306 1.83 -8.69 15.66
CA THR A 306 3.14 -8.33 15.11
C THR A 306 4.27 -9.16 15.72
N THR A 307 5.27 -9.47 14.90
CA THR A 307 6.59 -9.96 15.35
C THR A 307 7.69 -8.96 15.05
N LEU A 308 7.34 -7.72 14.69
CA LEU A 308 8.32 -6.64 14.52
C LEU A 308 9.04 -6.36 15.85
N PRO A 309 10.34 -6.03 15.83
CA PRO A 309 11.14 -5.82 17.04
C PRO A 309 10.84 -4.45 17.68
N VAL A 310 9.70 -4.32 18.36
CA VAL A 310 9.16 -3.06 18.90
C VAL A 310 10.18 -2.28 19.73
N ALA A 311 10.86 -2.95 20.67
CA ALA A 311 11.88 -2.33 21.51
C ALA A 311 13.04 -1.74 20.70
N THR A 312 13.49 -2.44 19.67
CA THR A 312 14.58 -1.99 18.79
C THR A 312 14.12 -0.81 17.93
N ILE A 313 12.91 -0.85 17.38
CA ILE A 313 12.37 0.23 16.56
C ILE A 313 12.26 1.53 17.36
N ILE A 314 11.66 1.47 18.56
CA ILE A 314 11.51 2.65 19.43
C ILE A 314 12.88 3.12 19.94
N GLY A 315 13.73 2.19 20.39
CA GLY A 315 15.07 2.50 20.91
C GLY A 315 16.02 3.10 19.88
N ALA A 316 15.78 2.89 18.57
CA ALA A 316 16.57 3.49 17.51
C ALA A 316 16.43 5.01 17.42
N ASN A 317 15.39 5.59 18.04
CA ASN A 317 15.13 7.03 18.05
C ASN A 317 15.22 7.65 16.64
N SER A 318 14.50 7.03 15.69
CA SER A 318 14.66 7.21 14.25
C SER A 318 14.48 8.65 13.75
N GLY A 319 13.79 9.50 14.51
CA GLY A 319 13.54 10.91 14.19
C GLY A 319 14.62 11.88 14.69
N ALA A 320 15.51 11.47 15.58
CA ALA A 320 16.39 12.38 16.34
C ALA A 320 17.26 13.31 15.49
N ALA A 321 17.73 12.82 14.33
CA ALA A 321 18.58 13.57 13.41
C ALA A 321 17.83 14.10 12.17
N ILE A 322 16.49 14.05 12.19
CA ILE A 322 15.64 14.47 11.08
C ILE A 322 15.00 15.82 11.43
N THR A 323 14.99 16.74 10.47
CA THR A 323 14.29 18.02 10.60
C THR A 323 12.79 17.81 10.52
N GLU A 324 12.04 18.40 11.44
CA GLU A 324 10.58 18.38 11.42
C GLU A 324 10.02 19.07 10.16
N PRO A 325 8.89 18.58 9.59
CA PRO A 325 8.26 19.19 8.43
C PRO A 325 7.81 20.63 8.72
N GLY A 326 7.99 21.53 7.75
CA GLY A 326 7.63 22.94 7.91
C GLY A 326 8.38 23.69 9.01
N SER A 327 9.39 23.07 9.62
CA SER A 327 10.15 23.57 10.76
C SER A 327 11.65 23.51 10.46
N SER A 328 12.46 24.09 11.34
CA SER A 328 13.92 23.95 11.33
C SER A 328 14.44 23.15 12.53
N GLN A 329 13.53 22.68 13.38
CA GLN A 329 13.87 21.93 14.59
C GLN A 329 14.16 20.46 14.24
N PRO A 330 15.15 19.83 14.90
CA PRO A 330 15.34 18.39 14.83
C PRO A 330 14.30 17.66 15.69
N GLY A 331 13.92 16.44 15.31
CA GLY A 331 13.05 15.59 16.13
C GLY A 331 12.24 14.56 15.35
N GLY A 332 11.97 14.82 14.07
CA GLY A 332 11.10 13.99 13.25
C GLY A 332 9.75 13.73 13.94
N TYR A 333 9.19 12.56 13.74
CA TYR A 333 7.95 12.11 14.36
C TYR A 333 8.20 11.15 15.52
N LYS A 334 7.23 11.08 16.44
CA LYS A 334 7.22 10.02 17.47
C LYS A 334 7.07 8.65 16.79
N VAL A 335 7.71 7.63 17.36
CA VAL A 335 7.42 6.23 17.06
C VAL A 335 6.81 5.59 18.29
N ALA A 336 5.61 5.02 18.15
CA ALA A 336 4.85 4.48 19.26
C ALA A 336 4.47 3.00 19.01
N TRP A 337 4.40 2.23 20.09
CA TRP A 337 3.78 0.91 20.07
C TRP A 337 2.28 1.10 20.21
N HIS A 338 1.52 0.76 19.18
CA HIS A 338 0.07 0.96 19.15
C HIS A 338 -0.64 -0.36 19.44
N THR A 339 -1.40 -0.38 20.53
CA THR A 339 -1.98 -1.62 21.08
C THR A 339 -3.51 -1.57 21.17
N ASN A 340 -4.10 -0.53 20.60
CA ASN A 340 -5.55 -0.34 20.54
C ASN A 340 -6.17 -1.43 19.67
N HIS A 341 -7.32 -1.92 20.10
CA HIS A 341 -8.19 -2.80 19.32
C HIS A 341 -9.61 -2.64 19.83
N ASP A 342 -10.56 -2.92 18.95
CA ASP A 342 -11.99 -2.89 19.27
C ASP A 342 -12.61 -4.25 18.94
N ASP A 343 -13.38 -4.78 19.89
CA ASP A 343 -14.07 -6.06 19.74
C ASP A 343 -15.57 -5.84 19.62
N PHE A 344 -16.25 -6.70 18.85
CA PHE A 344 -17.68 -6.90 19.06
C PHE A 344 -17.90 -7.51 20.45
N LYS A 345 -18.84 -6.96 21.21
CA LYS A 345 -19.21 -7.40 22.56
C LYS A 345 -19.54 -8.88 22.61
N ASP A 346 -20.27 -9.33 21.61
CA ASP A 346 -20.47 -10.73 21.26
C ASP A 346 -20.59 -10.83 19.74
N CYS A 347 -20.23 -11.98 19.16
CA CYS A 347 -20.24 -12.17 17.71
C CYS A 347 -21.63 -12.08 17.06
N GLY A 348 -22.69 -11.92 17.85
CA GLY A 348 -24.08 -11.73 17.41
C GLY A 348 -24.60 -10.30 17.58
N ASN A 349 -23.77 -9.36 18.03
CA ASN A 349 -24.19 -8.00 18.37
C ASN A 349 -23.19 -6.94 17.90
N SER A 350 -23.70 -5.88 17.29
CA SER A 350 -22.90 -4.78 16.74
C SER A 350 -22.42 -3.77 17.79
N ILE A 351 -22.59 -4.05 19.09
CA ILE A 351 -22.03 -3.22 20.16
C ILE A 351 -20.53 -3.49 20.24
N GLU A 352 -19.73 -2.42 20.20
CA GLU A 352 -18.28 -2.47 20.21
C GLU A 352 -17.73 -2.21 21.63
N THR A 353 -16.55 -2.76 21.94
CA THR A 353 -15.78 -2.47 23.15
C THR A 353 -14.35 -2.12 22.76
N SER A 354 -13.89 -0.94 23.14
CA SER A 354 -12.53 -0.47 22.86
C SER A 354 -11.57 -0.76 24.01
N PHE A 355 -10.34 -1.12 23.67
CA PHE A 355 -9.27 -1.43 24.62
C PHE A 355 -8.01 -0.60 24.35
N ASN A 356 -7.23 -0.38 25.40
CA ASN A 356 -5.89 0.24 25.34
C ASN A 356 -5.82 1.67 24.76
N SER A 357 -6.92 2.43 24.76
CA SER A 357 -7.08 3.73 24.07
C SER A 357 -5.94 4.74 24.28
N ASP A 358 -5.25 4.69 25.42
CA ASP A 358 -4.27 5.71 25.81
C ASP A 358 -2.81 5.27 25.62
N THR A 359 -2.57 4.04 25.12
CA THR A 359 -1.24 3.41 25.13
C THR A 359 -0.22 4.08 24.24
N GLU A 360 -0.64 4.73 23.15
CA GLU A 360 0.26 5.44 22.24
C GLU A 360 0.94 6.65 22.89
N SER A 361 0.37 7.21 23.96
CA SER A 361 0.94 8.35 24.69
C SER A 361 2.03 7.92 25.69
N LEU A 362 2.03 6.64 26.09
CA LEU A 362 2.88 6.10 27.14
C LEU A 362 4.32 5.82 26.65
N PRO A 363 5.32 5.80 27.56
CA PRO A 363 6.65 5.29 27.25
C PRO A 363 6.61 3.78 26.99
N TYR A 364 7.58 3.26 26.24
CA TYR A 364 7.76 1.83 26.04
C TYR A 364 8.85 1.26 26.98
N PRO A 365 8.62 0.11 27.63
CA PRO A 365 7.33 -0.57 27.76
C PRO A 365 6.36 0.24 28.65
N PRO A 366 5.03 0.13 28.43
CA PRO A 366 4.06 0.83 29.26
C PRO A 366 4.09 0.30 30.71
N PRO A 367 3.74 1.13 31.71
CA PRO A 367 3.74 0.72 33.12
C PRO A 367 2.80 -0.46 33.42
N THR A 368 1.71 -0.55 32.65
CA THR A 368 0.74 -1.63 32.70
C THR A 368 0.74 -2.34 31.35
N ASN A 369 0.77 -3.67 31.38
CA ASN A 369 0.68 -4.46 30.16
C ASN A 369 -0.65 -4.16 29.44
N PRO A 370 -0.62 -3.95 28.11
CA PRO A 370 -1.84 -3.83 27.31
C PRO A 370 -2.72 -5.07 27.48
N VAL A 371 -4.03 -4.85 27.46
CA VAL A 371 -5.01 -5.94 27.47
C VAL A 371 -4.98 -6.61 26.08
N PRO A 372 -4.77 -7.94 25.97
CA PRO A 372 -4.87 -8.64 24.70
C PRO A 372 -6.33 -8.91 24.32
N PRO A 373 -6.65 -9.08 23.03
CA PRO A 373 -7.97 -9.54 22.59
C PRO A 373 -8.32 -10.88 23.25
N ALA A 374 -9.58 -11.04 23.67
CA ALA A 374 -10.04 -12.28 24.26
C ALA A 374 -10.19 -13.38 23.20
N ALA A 375 -9.86 -14.63 23.54
CA ALA A 375 -10.00 -15.74 22.58
C ALA A 375 -11.45 -15.97 22.08
N THR A 376 -12.44 -15.48 22.84
CA THR A 376 -13.86 -15.57 22.50
C THR A 376 -14.42 -14.31 21.85
N SER A 377 -13.62 -13.24 21.71
CA SER A 377 -14.09 -12.00 21.09
C SER A 377 -14.07 -12.11 19.57
N CYS A 378 -14.90 -11.31 18.92
CA CYS A 378 -14.88 -11.15 17.48
C CYS A 378 -14.25 -9.80 17.14
N ALA A 379 -13.32 -9.81 16.19
CA ALA A 379 -12.60 -8.61 15.81
C ALA A 379 -13.54 -7.59 15.17
N TYR A 380 -13.43 -6.33 15.58
CA TYR A 380 -14.02 -5.21 14.86
C TYR A 380 -12.95 -4.29 14.30
N ARG A 381 -11.94 -3.90 15.09
CA ARG A 381 -10.77 -3.12 14.63
C ARG A 381 -9.49 -3.66 15.23
N GLY A 382 -8.46 -3.80 14.39
CA GLY A 382 -7.08 -3.88 14.86
C GLY A 382 -6.48 -2.49 15.05
N GLY A 383 -5.19 -2.42 15.35
CA GLY A 383 -4.46 -1.15 15.38
C GLY A 383 -4.43 -0.47 14.01
N GLY A 384 -4.56 -1.26 12.93
CA GLY A 384 -4.80 -0.80 11.56
C GLY A 384 -6.19 -0.15 11.32
N GLY A 385 -7.09 -0.13 12.29
CA GLY A 385 -8.51 0.17 12.11
C GLY A 385 -9.30 -1.03 11.58
N ASN A 386 -10.29 -0.79 10.73
CA ASN A 386 -11.12 -1.81 10.07
C ASN A 386 -11.27 -1.59 8.56
N TYR A 387 -10.23 -1.01 7.96
CA TYR A 387 -10.16 -0.77 6.51
C TYR A 387 -8.97 -1.55 5.91
N LEU A 388 -8.52 -1.17 4.70
CA LEU A 388 -7.46 -1.87 3.96
C LEU A 388 -6.08 -1.86 4.63
N SER A 389 -5.79 -0.89 5.50
CA SER A 389 -4.59 -0.89 6.36
C SER A 389 -4.58 -2.11 7.29
N ASN A 390 -5.67 -2.29 8.05
CA ASN A 390 -5.87 -3.47 8.88
C ASN A 390 -5.87 -4.77 8.06
N GLU A 391 -6.55 -4.79 6.92
CA GLU A 391 -6.58 -5.98 6.06
C GLU A 391 -5.18 -6.39 5.59
N SER A 392 -4.36 -5.44 5.13
CA SER A 392 -3.00 -5.75 4.69
C SER A 392 -2.11 -6.24 5.83
N GLY A 393 -2.25 -5.65 7.01
CA GLY A 393 -1.59 -6.09 8.23
C GLY A 393 -1.97 -7.52 8.59
N TYR A 394 -3.28 -7.79 8.70
CA TYR A 394 -3.84 -9.09 9.04
C TYR A 394 -3.41 -10.18 8.06
N ARG A 395 -3.53 -9.94 6.75
CA ARG A 395 -3.13 -10.90 5.72
C ARG A 395 -1.63 -11.19 5.76
N ASN A 396 -0.80 -10.18 6.01
CA ASN A 396 0.65 -10.36 6.13
C ASN A 396 1.04 -11.24 7.33
N THR A 397 0.45 -10.96 8.50
CA THR A 397 0.73 -11.71 9.73
C THR A 397 0.10 -13.10 9.72
N GLN A 398 -1.10 -13.25 9.16
CA GLN A 398 -1.75 -14.55 8.95
C GLN A 398 -0.97 -15.43 7.97
N LEU A 399 -0.46 -14.85 6.87
CA LEU A 399 0.39 -15.56 5.92
C LEU A 399 1.68 -16.07 6.60
N ARG A 400 2.31 -15.25 7.47
CA ARG A 400 3.46 -15.69 8.27
C ARG A 400 3.06 -16.84 9.16
N ASP A 401 1.98 -16.71 9.91
CA ASP A 401 1.59 -17.72 10.88
C ASP A 401 1.22 -19.05 10.21
N THR A 402 0.70 -18.99 8.97
CA THR A 402 0.39 -20.16 8.13
C THR A 402 1.63 -20.80 7.53
N LEU A 403 2.51 -20.01 6.89
CA LEU A 403 3.63 -20.53 6.08
C LEU A 403 4.97 -20.58 6.82
N ASN A 404 5.10 -19.84 7.91
CA ASN A 404 6.26 -19.76 8.78
C ASN A 404 5.82 -19.83 10.26
N PRO A 405 5.22 -20.95 10.72
CA PRO A 405 4.63 -21.06 12.05
C PRO A 405 5.64 -20.92 13.20
N GLN A 406 6.94 -21.08 12.91
CA GLN A 406 8.02 -20.78 13.88
C GLN A 406 8.20 -19.29 14.14
N ARG A 407 7.51 -18.42 13.37
CA ARG A 407 7.54 -16.96 13.46
C ARG A 407 8.95 -16.37 13.43
N THR A 408 9.81 -16.96 12.61
CA THR A 408 11.19 -16.49 12.38
C THR A 408 11.24 -15.28 11.45
N ILE A 409 10.20 -15.07 10.64
CA ILE A 409 10.05 -13.86 9.83
C ILE A 409 9.43 -12.76 10.71
N PHE A 410 10.08 -11.60 10.79
CA PHE A 410 9.47 -10.41 11.38
C PHE A 410 8.37 -9.90 10.47
N ALA A 411 7.11 -9.96 10.90
CA ALA A 411 5.99 -9.43 10.13
C ALA A 411 5.04 -8.59 10.98
N GLY A 412 4.48 -7.56 10.38
CA GLY A 412 3.54 -6.66 11.01
C GLY A 412 3.19 -5.49 10.11
N HIS A 413 2.45 -4.55 10.67
CA HIS A 413 2.02 -3.33 10.01
C HIS A 413 2.62 -2.10 10.69
N LEU A 414 3.00 -1.10 9.89
CA LEU A 414 3.34 0.23 10.36
C LEU A 414 2.38 1.24 9.74
N HIS A 415 1.68 2.00 10.57
CA HIS A 415 1.11 3.25 10.10
C HIS A 415 2.17 4.36 10.12
N VAL A 416 2.16 5.18 9.08
CA VAL A 416 3.05 6.33 8.91
C VAL A 416 2.24 7.62 8.88
N PRO A 417 2.80 8.77 9.33
CA PRO A 417 2.05 10.02 9.37
C PRO A 417 1.47 10.44 8.02
N VAL A 418 0.35 11.18 8.02
CA VAL A 418 -0.17 11.86 6.82
C VAL A 418 0.89 12.82 6.25
N MET A 419 1.11 12.79 4.93
CA MET A 419 2.03 13.74 4.26
C MET A 419 1.34 14.89 3.55
N THR A 420 0.03 14.79 3.26
CA THR A 420 -0.69 15.78 2.45
C THR A 420 -0.99 17.03 3.29
N ASN A 421 -0.03 17.95 3.32
CA ASN A 421 -0.11 19.21 4.05
C ASN A 421 0.42 20.36 3.18
N PHE A 422 -0.43 21.34 2.88
CA PHE A 422 -0.10 22.49 2.04
C PHE A 422 -0.01 23.75 2.89
N SER A 423 0.82 24.69 2.47
CA SER A 423 1.03 25.97 3.14
C SER A 423 -0.26 26.78 3.23
N ASP A 424 -0.35 27.64 4.25
CA ASP A 424 -1.44 28.60 4.38
C ASP A 424 -1.57 29.44 3.10
N GLY A 425 -2.80 29.63 2.63
CA GLY A 425 -3.07 30.34 1.39
C GLY A 425 -2.88 29.50 0.12
N ASP A 426 -2.92 28.16 0.24
CA ASP A 426 -2.96 27.16 -0.83
C ASP A 426 -3.36 27.73 -2.21
N ASP A 427 -2.35 27.86 -3.07
CA ASP A 427 -2.47 28.49 -4.38
C ASP A 427 -3.03 27.57 -5.48
N GLY A 428 -3.46 26.37 -5.08
CA GLY A 428 -4.02 25.38 -5.99
C GLY A 428 -3.01 24.78 -6.96
N LYS A 429 -1.70 24.98 -6.76
CA LYS A 429 -0.67 24.31 -7.56
C LYS A 429 -0.59 22.82 -7.23
N LEU A 430 0.13 22.08 -8.08
CA LEU A 430 0.34 20.64 -7.91
C LEU A 430 1.00 20.28 -6.57
N SER A 431 1.90 21.13 -6.09
CA SER A 431 2.73 20.88 -4.90
C SER A 431 3.29 22.18 -4.34
N ASP A 432 3.77 22.14 -3.09
CA ASP A 432 4.52 23.22 -2.46
C ASP A 432 5.61 22.67 -1.52
N SER A 433 6.46 23.55 -0.98
CA SER A 433 7.57 23.16 -0.12
C SER A 433 7.12 22.49 1.19
N LEU A 434 5.92 22.81 1.70
CA LEU A 434 5.43 22.19 2.93
C LEU A 434 5.10 20.73 2.66
N PHE A 435 4.30 20.46 1.62
CA PHE A 435 3.94 19.11 1.18
C PHE A 435 5.20 18.26 0.95
N GLU A 436 6.21 18.82 0.25
CA GLU A 436 7.46 18.11 0.03
C GLU A 436 8.22 17.80 1.32
N SER A 437 8.27 18.75 2.26
CA SER A 437 8.97 18.55 3.53
C SER A 437 8.35 17.45 4.38
N TYR A 438 7.02 17.31 4.38
CA TYR A 438 6.33 16.22 5.06
C TYR A 438 6.72 14.87 4.45
N ARG A 439 6.63 14.74 3.12
CA ARG A 439 7.02 13.51 2.43
C ARG A 439 8.48 13.14 2.70
N ASP A 440 9.40 14.07 2.52
CA ASP A 440 10.84 13.81 2.65
C ASP A 440 11.20 13.40 4.09
N THR A 441 10.61 14.05 5.10
CA THR A 441 10.76 13.69 6.52
C THR A 441 10.27 12.25 6.79
N ILE A 442 9.07 11.92 6.33
CA ILE A 442 8.46 10.60 6.54
C ILE A 442 9.31 9.51 5.88
N VAL A 443 9.76 9.72 4.64
CA VAL A 443 10.62 8.78 3.90
C VAL A 443 11.96 8.56 4.62
N GLN A 444 12.58 9.64 5.09
CA GLN A 444 13.85 9.55 5.81
C GLN A 444 13.67 8.78 7.13
N GLN A 445 12.61 9.06 7.89
CA GLN A 445 12.37 8.39 9.16
C GLN A 445 12.01 6.91 8.99
N ALA A 446 11.17 6.58 8.00
CA ALA A 446 10.85 5.20 7.66
C ALA A 446 12.12 4.42 7.27
N THR A 447 13.06 5.05 6.54
CA THR A 447 14.36 4.44 6.21
C THR A 447 15.15 4.09 7.48
N ASN A 448 15.16 4.97 8.48
CA ASN A 448 15.82 4.72 9.76
C ASN A 448 15.12 3.59 10.55
N ILE A 449 13.79 3.54 10.55
CA ILE A 449 13.01 2.46 11.16
C ILE A 449 13.32 1.11 10.51
N VAL A 450 13.31 1.04 9.16
CA VAL A 450 13.65 -0.18 8.41
C VAL A 450 15.08 -0.62 8.70
N THR A 451 16.02 0.32 8.81
CA THR A 451 17.41 0.03 9.20
C THR A 451 17.49 -0.58 10.60
N ALA A 452 16.70 -0.08 11.55
CA ALA A 452 16.63 -0.65 12.91
C ALA A 452 16.06 -2.07 12.91
N ILE A 453 15.00 -2.32 12.14
CA ILE A 453 14.43 -3.68 11.96
C ILE A 453 15.48 -4.60 11.36
N ALA A 454 16.20 -4.15 10.34
CA ALA A 454 17.26 -4.92 9.70
C ALA A 454 18.39 -5.27 10.67
N GLY A 455 18.74 -4.36 11.59
CA GLY A 455 19.72 -4.60 12.64
C GLY A 455 19.31 -5.70 13.63
N ALA A 456 18.00 -5.91 13.84
CA ALA A 456 17.47 -6.88 14.79
C ALA A 456 17.37 -8.31 14.25
N ILE A 457 17.43 -8.49 12.93
CA ILE A 457 17.40 -9.81 12.28
C ILE A 457 18.71 -10.55 12.60
N GLN A 458 18.59 -11.81 13.03
CA GLN A 458 19.72 -12.65 13.47
C GLN A 458 20.39 -13.41 12.32
#